data_AF-A0AAD9EMR0-F1
#
_entry.id   AF-A0AAD9EMR0-F1
#
_cell.length_a   1.000
_cell.length_b   1.000
_cell.length_c   1.000
_cell.angle_alpha   90.00
_cell.angle_beta   90.00
_cell.angle_gamma   90.00
#
_symmetry.space_group_name_H-M   'P 1'
#
loop_
_entity.id
_entity.type
_entity.pdbx_description
1 polymer ?
#
loop_
_entity_poly.entity_id
_entity_poly.type
_entity_poly.pdbx_seq_one_letter_code
_entity_poly.pdbx_strand_id
1 'polypeptide(L)'
;MQRYRGPRRTKDITAFVKRLSRPVITYVTQNAASDFSKSDNVVLVARLANNDDSLRVRFDNLAKHYHDRYSFGVVQGSDTSSSMSCHNNLDSLQFNANDLSAVDALQSLIRQCSTPLVAQLTRRNEMEHLSAGKSLVYFFASDHERREEYSSDIRQLARNFQEYLNFVTVDSSEYSDMLVGLGLPKDISEALALQNPQTGQIFPYIGKLDTKSVESFIVDISEGNVQPWDGQSPVAEQDGVQSVHDEL
;
A
#
# COMPACT_ATOMS: atom_id res chain seq x y z
N MET A 1 12.26 -8.06 25.78
CA MET A 1 11.88 -6.65 25.50
C MET A 1 11.92 -6.46 23.98
N GLN A 2 10.77 -6.31 23.31
CA GLN A 2 10.72 -6.06 21.86
C GLN A 2 11.05 -4.58 21.60
N ARG A 3 11.96 -4.32 20.66
CA ARG A 3 12.39 -2.94 20.31
C ARG A 3 11.46 -2.39 19.23
N TYR A 4 10.93 -1.19 19.45
CA TYR A 4 10.21 -0.46 18.42
C TYR A 4 11.18 -0.01 17.32
N ARG A 5 10.88 -0.40 16.07
CA ARG A 5 11.66 0.00 14.88
C ARG A 5 10.81 0.73 13.84
N GLY A 6 9.55 1.02 14.17
CA GLY A 6 8.64 1.72 13.28
C GLY A 6 8.85 3.24 13.30
N PRO A 7 8.02 3.97 12.54
CA PRO A 7 8.02 5.43 12.50
C PRO A 7 7.80 6.04 13.89
N ARG A 8 8.57 7.06 14.29
CA ARG A 8 8.45 7.69 15.62
C ARG A 8 7.23 8.63 15.73
N ARG A 9 6.04 8.13 15.43
CA ARG A 9 4.77 8.86 15.37
C ARG A 9 3.81 8.35 16.43
N THR A 10 3.01 9.24 17.00
CA THR A 10 2.09 8.91 18.10
C THR A 10 1.13 7.78 17.73
N LYS A 11 0.55 7.81 16.50
CA LYS A 11 -0.38 6.78 16.01
C LYS A 11 0.27 5.38 15.97
N ASP A 12 1.47 5.28 15.41
CA ASP A 12 2.17 4.01 15.23
C ASP A 12 2.75 3.46 16.54
N ILE A 13 3.27 4.35 17.40
CA ILE A 13 3.76 3.98 18.74
C ILE A 13 2.58 3.51 19.60
N THR A 14 1.43 4.19 19.54
CA THR A 14 0.23 3.79 20.29
C THR A 14 -0.27 2.42 19.83
N ALA A 15 -0.34 2.18 18.51
CA ALA A 15 -0.71 0.88 17.97
C ALA A 15 0.26 -0.22 18.43
N PHE A 16 1.56 0.06 18.39
CA PHE A 16 2.59 -0.86 18.88
C PHE A 16 2.43 -1.19 20.37
N VAL A 17 2.25 -0.20 21.23
CA VAL A 17 2.09 -0.42 22.68
C VAL A 17 0.81 -1.20 22.96
N LYS A 18 -0.32 -0.87 22.32
CA LYS A 18 -1.59 -1.62 22.44
C LYS A 18 -1.47 -3.06 21.95
N ARG A 19 -0.59 -3.32 20.98
CA ARG A 19 -0.30 -4.68 20.49
C ARG A 19 0.52 -5.46 21.52
N LEU A 20 1.58 -4.85 22.07
CA LEU A 20 2.42 -5.47 23.10
C LEU A 20 1.71 -5.72 24.43
N SER A 21 0.63 -5.00 24.73
CA SER A 21 -0.18 -5.26 25.92
C SER A 21 -1.10 -6.48 25.77
N ARG A 22 -1.25 -7.02 24.55
CA ARG A 22 -2.05 -8.22 24.27
C ARG A 22 -1.16 -9.47 24.28
N PRO A 23 -1.73 -10.66 24.53
CA PRO A 23 -1.01 -11.91 24.31
C PRO A 23 -0.54 -12.03 22.86
N VAL A 24 0.54 -12.78 22.63
CA VAL A 24 1.07 -13.05 21.27
C VAL A 24 -0.02 -13.61 20.35
N ILE A 25 -0.88 -14.46 20.91
CA ILE A 25 -2.07 -14.99 20.25
C ILE A 25 -3.27 -14.74 21.13
N THR A 26 -4.27 -14.05 20.59
CA THR A 26 -5.54 -13.82 21.27
C THR A 26 -6.55 -14.87 20.83
N TYR A 27 -7.03 -15.69 21.76
CA TYR A 27 -8.11 -16.63 21.48
C TYR A 27 -9.44 -15.89 21.51
N VAL A 28 -10.25 -16.06 20.47
CA VAL A 28 -11.54 -15.37 20.31
C VAL A 28 -12.65 -16.37 19.99
N THR A 29 -13.88 -16.02 20.35
CA THR A 29 -15.06 -16.79 19.93
C THR A 29 -15.41 -16.47 18.48
N GLN A 30 -16.22 -17.32 17.84
CA GLN A 30 -16.69 -17.08 16.47
C GLN A 30 -17.38 -15.71 16.32
N ASN A 31 -18.16 -15.29 17.31
CA ASN A 31 -18.87 -14.02 17.30
C ASN A 31 -17.94 -12.81 17.49
N ALA A 32 -16.86 -12.97 18.26
CA ALA A 32 -15.88 -11.91 18.53
C ALA A 32 -14.80 -11.77 17.43
N ALA A 33 -14.71 -12.73 16.50
CA ALA A 33 -13.68 -12.75 15.47
C ALA A 33 -13.73 -11.51 14.54
N SER A 34 -14.94 -11.02 14.23
CA SER A 34 -15.12 -9.83 13.37
C SER A 34 -14.71 -8.53 14.07
N ASP A 35 -14.88 -8.43 15.39
CA ASP A 35 -14.44 -7.27 16.14
C ASP A 35 -12.93 -7.30 16.35
N PHE A 36 -12.38 -8.49 16.62
CA PHE A 36 -10.95 -8.68 16.75
C PHE A 36 -10.21 -8.33 15.44
N SER A 37 -10.77 -8.66 14.27
CA SER A 37 -10.13 -8.35 12.99
C SER A 37 -9.96 -6.85 12.72
N LYS A 38 -10.67 -5.99 13.46
CA LYS A 38 -10.60 -4.52 13.37
C LYS A 38 -9.70 -3.88 14.44
N SER A 39 -9.08 -4.70 15.31
CA SER A 39 -8.41 -4.24 16.53
C SER A 39 -7.01 -3.65 16.33
N ASP A 40 -6.50 -3.66 15.10
CA ASP A 40 -5.16 -3.19 14.73
C ASP A 40 -5.11 -2.89 13.22
N ASN A 41 -4.02 -2.32 12.73
CA ASN A 41 -3.84 -2.02 11.30
C ASN A 41 -3.82 -3.28 10.42
N VAL A 42 -3.10 -4.31 10.87
CA VAL A 42 -3.07 -5.62 10.21
C VAL A 42 -3.33 -6.70 11.25
N VAL A 43 -4.37 -7.49 11.01
CA VAL A 43 -4.82 -8.56 11.90
C VAL A 43 -4.92 -9.88 11.15
N LEU A 44 -4.29 -10.92 11.69
CA LEU A 44 -4.41 -12.29 11.21
C LEU A 44 -5.32 -13.09 12.12
N VAL A 45 -6.31 -13.74 11.52
CA VAL A 45 -7.28 -14.59 12.22
C VAL A 45 -7.20 -15.99 11.65
N ALA A 46 -6.74 -16.93 12.47
CA ALA A 46 -6.71 -18.34 12.11
C ALA A 46 -7.92 -19.09 12.67
N ARG A 47 -8.45 -19.98 11.85
CA ARG A 47 -9.35 -21.06 12.22
C ARG A 47 -8.56 -22.34 12.04
N LEU A 48 -8.32 -23.09 13.10
CA LEU A 48 -7.43 -24.25 13.08
C LEU A 48 -8.22 -25.48 13.46
N ALA A 49 -8.19 -26.51 12.61
CA ALA A 49 -8.78 -27.79 12.94
C ALA A 49 -8.06 -28.43 14.14
N ASN A 50 -8.77 -29.24 14.92
CA ASN A 50 -8.24 -29.83 16.16
C ASN A 50 -7.04 -30.76 15.94
N ASN A 51 -6.92 -31.36 14.75
CA ASN A 51 -5.85 -32.29 14.39
C ASN A 51 -4.71 -31.63 13.58
N ASP A 52 -4.72 -30.31 13.39
CA ASP A 52 -3.73 -29.60 12.57
C ASP A 52 -2.63 -28.93 13.42
N ASP A 53 -1.90 -29.77 14.17
CA ASP A 53 -0.82 -29.33 15.05
C ASP A 53 0.33 -28.68 14.27
N SER A 54 0.57 -29.15 13.05
CA SER A 54 1.60 -28.58 12.16
C SER A 54 1.31 -27.11 11.84
N LEU A 55 0.08 -26.80 11.41
CA LEU A 55 -0.30 -25.43 11.12
C LEU A 55 -0.34 -24.57 12.39
N ARG A 56 -0.78 -25.13 13.52
CA ARG A 56 -0.75 -24.44 14.82
C ARG A 56 0.66 -24.01 15.20
N VAL A 57 1.63 -24.90 15.13
CA VAL A 57 3.04 -24.58 15.43
C VAL A 57 3.59 -23.51 14.48
N ARG A 58 3.27 -23.61 13.17
CA ARG A 58 3.69 -22.61 12.19
C ARG A 58 3.07 -21.24 12.47
N PHE A 59 1.78 -21.19 12.78
CA PHE A 59 1.07 -19.96 13.15
C PHE A 59 1.64 -19.34 14.42
N ASP A 60 1.88 -20.14 15.46
CA ASP A 60 2.47 -19.68 16.73
C ASP A 60 3.86 -19.06 16.53
N ASN A 61 4.72 -19.72 15.75
CA ASN A 61 6.06 -19.22 15.45
C ASN A 61 6.02 -17.90 14.69
N LEU A 62 5.10 -17.81 13.75
CA LEU A 62 4.90 -16.62 12.95
C LEU A 62 4.30 -15.47 13.77
N ALA A 63 3.35 -15.75 14.65
CA ALA A 63 2.82 -14.80 15.61
C ALA A 63 3.94 -14.26 16.51
N LYS A 64 4.80 -15.13 17.08
CA LYS A 64 5.97 -14.71 17.87
C LYS A 64 6.94 -13.80 17.10
N HIS A 65 7.16 -14.10 15.81
CA HIS A 65 8.08 -13.34 14.97
C HIS A 65 7.54 -11.97 14.54
N TYR A 66 6.23 -11.87 14.30
CA TYR A 66 5.58 -10.66 13.78
C TYR A 66 4.72 -9.92 14.82
N HIS A 67 4.71 -10.34 16.09
CA HIS A 67 3.93 -9.72 17.16
C HIS A 67 4.26 -8.23 17.39
N ASP A 68 5.45 -7.79 16.99
CA ASP A 68 5.84 -6.39 17.03
C ASP A 68 5.17 -5.55 15.93
N ARG A 69 4.63 -6.20 14.89
CA ARG A 69 4.08 -5.57 13.67
C ARG A 69 2.59 -5.81 13.47
N TYR A 70 2.09 -7.00 13.78
CA TYR A 70 0.72 -7.42 13.46
C TYR A 70 0.06 -8.11 14.67
N SER A 71 -1.28 -8.07 14.71
CA SER A 71 -2.07 -8.76 15.73
C SER A 71 -2.50 -10.15 15.24
N PHE A 72 -2.44 -11.15 16.13
CA PHE A 72 -2.75 -12.55 15.79
C PHE A 72 -3.86 -13.08 16.70
N GLY A 73 -4.85 -13.72 16.08
CA GLY A 73 -5.95 -14.35 16.80
C GLY A 73 -6.28 -15.74 16.28
N VAL A 74 -6.79 -16.58 17.18
CA VAL A 74 -7.27 -17.93 16.87
C VAL A 74 -8.71 -18.05 17.29
N VAL A 75 -9.58 -18.45 16.37
CA VAL A 75 -10.98 -18.69 16.67
C VAL A 75 -11.13 -20.06 17.32
N GLN A 76 -11.77 -20.10 18.48
CA GLN A 76 -12.02 -21.33 19.23
C GLN A 76 -13.17 -22.15 18.63
N GLY A 77 -13.05 -23.48 18.66
CA GLY A 77 -14.10 -24.42 18.22
C GLY A 77 -14.27 -24.54 16.70
N SER A 78 -13.25 -24.23 15.92
CA SER A 78 -13.26 -24.40 14.47
C SER A 78 -12.84 -25.83 14.10
N ASP A 79 -13.79 -26.76 14.11
CA ASP A 79 -13.47 -28.20 14.06
C ASP A 79 -13.48 -28.82 12.66
N THR A 80 -13.85 -28.07 11.62
CA THR A 80 -14.10 -28.63 10.28
C THR A 80 -12.97 -28.44 9.29
N SER A 81 -12.35 -27.26 9.22
CA SER A 81 -11.20 -27.03 8.33
C SER A 81 -10.32 -25.89 8.82
N SER A 82 -9.02 -26.04 8.55
CA SER A 82 -8.04 -24.98 8.81
C SER A 82 -8.12 -23.90 7.73
N SER A 83 -8.18 -22.64 8.15
CA SER A 83 -8.13 -21.48 7.26
C SER A 83 -7.51 -20.29 7.99
N MET A 84 -7.01 -19.33 7.22
CA MET A 84 -6.48 -18.08 7.76
C MET A 84 -7.02 -16.92 6.95
N SER A 85 -7.48 -15.88 7.64
CA SER A 85 -7.75 -14.58 7.03
C SER A 85 -6.74 -13.55 7.53
N CYS A 86 -6.37 -12.63 6.65
CA CYS A 86 -5.62 -11.45 6.98
C CYS A 86 -6.42 -10.22 6.60
N HIS A 87 -6.54 -9.29 7.56
CA HIS A 87 -7.28 -8.05 7.42
C HIS A 87 -6.29 -6.90 7.52
N ASN A 88 -6.14 -6.15 6.43
CA ASN A 88 -5.42 -4.88 6.41
C ASN A 88 -6.46 -3.76 6.47
N ASN A 89 -6.66 -3.24 7.67
CA ASN A 89 -7.64 -2.20 7.96
C ASN A 89 -7.17 -0.82 7.51
N LEU A 90 -5.88 -0.63 7.26
CA LEU A 90 -5.38 0.62 6.66
C LEU A 90 -5.88 0.73 5.21
N ASP A 91 -5.71 -0.35 4.44
CA ASP A 91 -6.03 -0.44 3.02
C ASP A 91 -7.43 -1.01 2.73
N SER A 92 -8.20 -1.35 3.78
CA SER A 92 -9.50 -2.01 3.66
C SER A 92 -9.46 -3.25 2.77
N LEU A 93 -8.37 -4.01 2.88
CA LEU A 93 -8.13 -5.26 2.16
C LEU A 93 -8.34 -6.46 3.06
N GLN A 94 -8.85 -7.54 2.49
CA GLN A 94 -8.95 -8.83 3.16
C GLN A 94 -8.48 -9.94 2.24
N PHE A 95 -7.63 -10.81 2.76
CA PHE A 95 -7.14 -12.00 2.07
C PHE A 95 -7.54 -13.23 2.87
N ASN A 96 -8.00 -14.28 2.19
CA ASN A 96 -8.37 -15.55 2.81
C ASN A 96 -7.55 -16.67 2.17
N ALA A 97 -7.01 -17.55 2.99
CA ALA A 97 -6.25 -18.72 2.57
C ALA A 97 -6.85 -19.97 3.20
N ASN A 98 -7.33 -20.88 2.34
CA ASN A 98 -7.89 -22.18 2.73
C ASN A 98 -6.90 -23.33 2.52
N ASP A 99 -5.98 -23.18 1.56
CA ASP A 99 -4.86 -24.10 1.40
C ASP A 99 -3.61 -23.50 2.06
N LEU A 100 -3.24 -24.09 3.18
CA LEU A 100 -2.09 -23.69 4.00
C LEU A 100 -1.00 -24.77 4.03
N SER A 101 -1.08 -25.75 3.13
CA SER A 101 -0.16 -26.89 3.08
C SER A 101 1.24 -26.48 2.63
N ALA A 102 1.35 -25.52 1.72
CA ALA A 102 2.62 -25.01 1.24
C ALA A 102 3.41 -24.34 2.38
N VAL A 103 4.73 -24.57 2.40
CA VAL A 103 5.63 -24.14 3.48
C VAL A 103 5.60 -22.61 3.66
N ASP A 104 5.51 -21.87 2.55
CA ASP A 104 5.52 -20.42 2.49
C ASP A 104 4.13 -19.77 2.47
N ALA A 105 3.04 -20.55 2.48
CA ALA A 105 1.67 -20.03 2.36
C ALA A 105 1.36 -18.92 3.38
N LEU A 106 1.75 -19.12 4.64
CA LEU A 106 1.52 -18.13 5.70
C LEU A 106 2.34 -16.85 5.50
N GLN A 107 3.62 -16.99 5.13
CA GLN A 107 4.48 -15.84 4.85
C GLN A 107 3.98 -15.07 3.62
N SER A 108 3.54 -15.78 2.58
CA SER A 108 2.95 -15.18 1.38
C SER A 108 1.67 -14.41 1.70
N LEU A 109 0.77 -14.99 2.51
CA LEU A 109 -0.45 -14.29 2.94
C LEU A 109 -0.13 -13.00 3.70
N ILE A 110 0.85 -13.04 4.62
CA ILE A 110 1.27 -11.85 5.36
C ILE A 110 1.87 -10.81 4.45
N ARG A 111 2.77 -11.20 3.54
CA ARG A 111 3.38 -10.26 2.60
C ARG A 111 2.30 -9.56 1.79
N GLN A 112 1.43 -10.32 1.12
CA GLN A 112 0.34 -9.76 0.31
C GLN A 112 -0.56 -8.82 1.13
N CYS A 113 -0.93 -9.23 2.33
CA CYS A 113 -1.82 -8.46 3.18
C CYS A 113 -1.16 -7.20 3.77
N SER A 114 0.14 -7.25 4.08
CA SER A 114 0.84 -6.16 4.75
C SER A 114 1.58 -5.21 3.81
N THR A 115 1.65 -5.53 2.52
CA THR A 115 2.15 -4.60 1.49
C THR A 115 1.20 -3.41 1.39
N PRO A 116 1.67 -2.17 1.65
CA PRO A 116 0.83 -0.97 1.52
C PRO A 116 0.42 -0.73 0.07
N LEU A 117 -0.81 -0.25 -0.16
CA LEU A 117 -1.25 0.17 -1.50
C LEU A 117 -0.52 1.41 -2.01
N VAL A 118 -0.11 2.29 -1.10
CA VAL A 118 0.69 3.49 -1.41
C VAL A 118 1.93 3.49 -0.53
N ALA A 119 3.02 2.93 -1.04
CA ALA A 119 4.28 2.81 -0.31
C ALA A 119 5.16 4.06 -0.52
N GLN A 120 5.98 4.38 0.49
CA GLN A 120 7.08 5.33 0.26
C GLN A 120 8.15 4.64 -0.60
N LEU A 121 8.49 5.26 -1.72
CA LEU A 121 9.60 4.83 -2.55
C LEU A 121 10.92 5.26 -1.91
N THR A 122 11.84 4.31 -1.86
CA THR A 122 13.20 4.45 -1.35
C THR A 122 14.14 3.71 -2.29
N ARG A 123 15.45 3.95 -2.20
CA ARG A 123 16.44 3.22 -3.01
C ARG A 123 16.43 1.70 -2.78
N ARG A 124 15.84 1.25 -1.67
CA ARG A 124 15.78 -0.18 -1.30
C ARG A 124 14.64 -0.94 -1.99
N ASN A 125 13.53 -0.28 -2.27
CA ASN A 125 12.33 -0.89 -2.88
C ASN A 125 12.05 -0.38 -4.31
N GLU A 126 12.76 0.63 -4.80
CA GLU A 126 12.61 1.19 -6.15
C GLU A 126 12.62 0.09 -7.24
N MET A 127 13.60 -0.81 -7.21
CA MET A 127 13.70 -1.90 -8.20
C MET A 127 12.55 -2.90 -8.12
N GLU A 128 12.01 -3.16 -6.93
CA GLU A 128 10.87 -4.03 -6.74
C GLU A 128 9.62 -3.44 -7.41
N HIS A 129 9.40 -2.14 -7.23
CA HIS A 129 8.29 -1.42 -7.86
C HIS A 129 8.42 -1.36 -9.39
N LEU A 130 9.62 -1.07 -9.91
CA LEU A 130 9.89 -1.03 -11.36
C LEU A 130 9.74 -2.41 -12.02
N SER A 131 10.05 -3.49 -11.29
CA SER A 131 9.98 -4.86 -11.81
C SER A 131 8.61 -5.52 -11.62
N ALA A 132 7.65 -4.83 -11.00
CA ALA A 132 6.32 -5.38 -10.68
C ALA A 132 5.40 -5.57 -11.91
N GLY A 133 5.82 -5.10 -13.09
CA GLY A 133 5.05 -5.22 -14.34
C GLY A 133 3.80 -4.33 -14.40
N LYS A 134 3.70 -3.34 -13.51
CA LYS A 134 2.61 -2.35 -13.45
C LYS A 134 3.18 -0.95 -13.72
N SER A 135 2.34 -0.05 -14.22
CA SER A 135 2.71 1.36 -14.31
C SER A 135 2.82 1.97 -12.92
N LEU A 136 3.70 2.95 -12.75
CA LEU A 136 3.99 3.60 -11.48
C LEU A 136 3.42 5.00 -11.47
N VAL A 137 2.71 5.33 -10.41
CA VAL A 137 2.20 6.68 -10.15
C VAL A 137 2.98 7.26 -8.96
N TYR A 138 3.81 8.24 -9.24
CA TYR A 138 4.69 8.89 -8.27
C TYR A 138 4.06 10.17 -7.75
N PHE A 139 3.84 10.23 -6.44
CA PHE A 139 3.48 11.44 -5.71
C PHE A 139 4.72 12.04 -5.07
N PHE A 140 5.22 13.12 -5.65
CA PHE A 140 6.36 13.85 -5.12
C PHE A 140 5.89 14.86 -4.09
N ALA A 141 6.54 14.87 -2.93
CA ALA A 141 6.43 15.94 -1.94
C ALA A 141 7.75 16.03 -1.17
N SER A 142 8.24 17.23 -0.87
CA SER A 142 9.44 17.41 -0.04
C SER A 142 9.13 17.19 1.44
N ASP A 143 7.94 17.60 1.87
CA ASP A 143 7.47 17.43 3.24
C ASP A 143 6.94 16.01 3.50
N HIS A 144 7.31 15.45 4.65
CA HIS A 144 6.90 14.10 5.03
C HIS A 144 5.42 14.02 5.40
N GLU A 145 4.85 15.02 6.09
CA GLU A 145 3.43 15.01 6.46
C GLU A 145 2.57 15.04 5.20
N ARG A 146 2.96 15.83 4.21
CA ARG A 146 2.30 15.87 2.90
C ARG A 146 2.34 14.54 2.16
N ARG A 147 3.46 13.80 2.20
CA ARG A 147 3.53 12.43 1.64
C ARG A 147 2.57 11.47 2.34
N GLU A 148 2.41 11.59 3.66
CA GLU A 148 1.46 10.76 4.41
C GLU A 148 0.00 11.09 4.08
N GLU A 149 -0.32 12.37 3.88
CA GLU A 149 -1.62 12.81 3.38
C GLU A 149 -1.91 12.18 2.01
N TYR A 150 -0.98 12.24 1.06
CA TYR A 150 -1.14 11.58 -0.23
C TYR A 150 -1.39 10.07 -0.12
N SER A 151 -0.59 9.38 0.71
CA SER A 151 -0.79 7.95 0.98
C SER A 151 -2.15 7.64 1.62
N SER A 152 -2.79 8.61 2.29
CA SER A 152 -4.13 8.46 2.85
C SER A 152 -5.23 8.76 1.85
N ASP A 153 -5.14 9.91 1.16
CA ASP A 153 -6.18 10.45 0.29
C ASP A 153 -6.36 9.63 -1.00
N ILE A 154 -5.26 9.06 -1.51
CA ILE A 154 -5.25 8.29 -2.77
C ILE A 154 -5.46 6.80 -2.53
N ARG A 155 -5.53 6.33 -1.29
CA ARG A 155 -5.59 4.89 -0.97
C ARG A 155 -6.75 4.16 -1.64
N GLN A 156 -7.94 4.76 -1.63
CA GLN A 156 -9.11 4.16 -2.28
C GLN A 156 -8.94 4.12 -3.81
N LEU A 157 -8.32 5.14 -4.41
CA LEU A 157 -8.00 5.16 -5.83
C LEU A 157 -6.96 4.09 -6.17
N ALA A 158 -5.90 3.98 -5.37
CA ALA A 158 -4.88 2.95 -5.50
C ALA A 158 -5.47 1.54 -5.47
N ARG A 159 -6.47 1.31 -4.60
CA ARG A 159 -7.22 0.04 -4.55
C ARG A 159 -7.98 -0.24 -5.84
N ASN A 160 -8.66 0.77 -6.40
CA ASN A 160 -9.46 0.61 -7.62
C ASN A 160 -8.59 0.23 -8.82
N PHE A 161 -7.36 0.76 -8.88
CA PHE A 161 -6.43 0.54 -9.99
C PHE A 161 -5.31 -0.45 -9.68
N GLN A 162 -5.36 -1.17 -8.55
CA GLN A 162 -4.25 -1.99 -8.04
C GLN A 162 -3.76 -3.07 -9.01
N GLU A 163 -4.58 -3.53 -9.95
CA GLU A 163 -4.19 -4.54 -10.94
C GLU A 163 -3.28 -3.97 -12.03
N TYR A 164 -3.36 -2.66 -12.31
CA TYR A 164 -2.68 -2.00 -13.43
C TYR A 164 -1.63 -0.99 -12.97
N LEU A 165 -1.87 -0.35 -11.82
CA LEU A 165 -1.07 0.75 -11.30
C LEU A 165 -0.55 0.44 -9.91
N ASN A 166 0.69 0.85 -9.66
CA ASN A 166 1.31 0.91 -8.35
C ASN A 166 1.53 2.37 -7.96
N PHE A 167 1.04 2.75 -6.79
CA PHE A 167 1.13 4.11 -6.29
C PHE A 167 2.25 4.22 -5.27
N VAL A 168 3.06 5.27 -5.37
CA VAL A 168 4.16 5.51 -4.44
C VAL A 168 4.29 6.99 -4.10
N THR A 169 4.75 7.28 -2.89
CA THR A 169 5.17 8.63 -2.48
C THR A 169 6.69 8.74 -2.49
N VAL A 170 7.22 9.89 -2.91
CA VAL A 170 8.66 10.09 -3.12
C VAL A 170 9.08 11.42 -2.51
N ASP A 171 10.23 11.41 -1.84
CA ASP A 171 10.84 12.64 -1.34
C ASP A 171 11.46 13.44 -2.49
N SER A 172 10.83 14.55 -2.88
CA SER A 172 11.32 15.36 -4.01
C SER A 172 12.71 15.96 -3.75
N SER A 173 13.08 16.18 -2.49
CA SER A 173 14.39 16.73 -2.12
C SER A 173 15.51 15.69 -2.23
N GLU A 174 15.23 14.43 -1.88
CA GLU A 174 16.20 13.33 -2.02
C GLU A 174 16.28 12.80 -3.46
N TYR A 175 15.21 12.96 -4.25
CA TYR A 175 15.06 12.39 -5.58
C TYR A 175 14.96 13.46 -6.69
N SER A 176 15.68 14.57 -6.54
CA SER A 176 15.62 15.69 -7.50
C SER A 176 15.94 15.30 -8.95
N ASP A 177 16.86 14.35 -9.15
CA ASP A 177 17.24 13.89 -10.49
C ASP A 177 16.17 12.97 -11.11
N MET A 178 15.36 12.29 -10.28
CA MET A 178 14.22 11.49 -10.74
C MET A 178 13.12 12.40 -11.32
N LEU A 179 12.88 13.58 -10.73
CA LEU A 179 11.94 14.55 -11.26
C LEU A 179 12.27 14.92 -12.71
N VAL A 180 13.54 15.25 -12.98
CA VAL A 180 14.01 15.61 -14.32
C VAL A 180 13.81 14.44 -15.29
N GLY A 181 14.16 13.22 -14.87
CA GLY A 181 13.96 12.01 -15.67
C GLY A 181 12.49 11.70 -15.96
N LEU A 182 11.55 12.27 -15.19
CA LEU A 182 10.11 12.12 -15.35
C LEU A 182 9.44 13.35 -16.00
N GLY A 183 10.21 14.29 -16.54
CA GLY A 183 9.68 15.49 -17.20
C GLY A 183 9.13 16.55 -16.24
N LEU A 184 9.55 16.52 -14.96
CA LEU A 184 9.17 17.48 -13.94
C LEU A 184 10.31 18.47 -13.63
N PRO A 185 10.02 19.72 -13.24
CA PRO A 185 11.03 20.67 -12.80
C PRO A 185 11.80 20.15 -11.57
N LYS A 186 13.12 20.36 -11.54
CA LYS A 186 14.00 19.83 -10.49
C LYS A 186 13.67 20.33 -9.07
N ASP A 187 13.22 21.57 -8.97
CA ASP A 187 12.98 22.25 -7.69
C ASP A 187 11.49 22.28 -7.29
N ILE A 188 10.66 21.47 -7.96
CA ILE A 188 9.23 21.43 -7.63
C ILE A 188 9.01 20.76 -6.27
N SER A 189 8.26 21.44 -5.40
CA SER A 189 7.99 20.93 -4.05
C SER A 189 7.02 19.75 -4.09
N GLU A 190 6.04 19.79 -4.99
CA GLU A 190 4.95 18.83 -5.12
C GLU A 190 4.57 18.60 -6.59
N ALA A 191 4.48 17.35 -7.00
CA ALA A 191 4.13 17.00 -8.38
C ALA A 191 3.67 15.54 -8.48
N LEU A 192 3.12 15.19 -9.64
CA LEU A 192 2.77 13.82 -9.98
C LEU A 192 3.47 13.42 -11.29
N ALA A 193 3.86 12.16 -11.40
CA ALA A 193 4.19 11.57 -12.68
C ALA A 193 3.63 10.15 -12.76
N LEU A 194 3.15 9.76 -13.94
CA LEU A 194 2.86 8.38 -14.27
C LEU A 194 3.93 7.86 -15.22
N GLN A 195 4.53 6.71 -14.92
CA GLN A 195 5.46 6.03 -15.82
C GLN A 195 4.92 4.65 -16.14
N ASN A 196 4.99 4.27 -17.41
CA ASN A 196 4.85 2.88 -17.83
C ASN A 196 6.26 2.30 -18.09
N PRO A 197 6.81 1.46 -17.19
CA PRO A 197 8.15 0.91 -17.37
C PRO A 197 8.28 -0.02 -18.59
N GLN A 198 7.17 -0.60 -19.06
CA GLN A 198 7.19 -1.54 -20.19
C GLN A 198 7.29 -0.81 -21.53
N THR A 199 6.58 0.32 -21.68
CA THR A 199 6.60 1.12 -22.91
C THR A 199 7.62 2.27 -22.87
N GLY A 200 8.11 2.61 -21.67
CA GLY A 200 8.96 3.78 -21.44
C GLY A 200 8.20 5.10 -21.46
N GLN A 201 6.86 5.08 -21.57
CA GLN A 201 6.04 6.30 -21.60
C GLN A 201 6.00 6.96 -20.22
N ILE A 202 6.07 8.29 -20.22
CA ILE A 202 6.09 9.13 -19.03
C ILE A 202 5.05 10.23 -19.20
N PHE A 203 4.26 10.48 -18.16
CA PHE A 203 3.19 11.47 -18.13
C PHE A 203 3.38 12.33 -16.87
N PRO A 204 4.13 13.44 -16.96
CA PRO A 204 4.26 14.40 -15.88
C PRO A 204 2.96 15.21 -15.70
N TYR A 205 2.67 15.57 -14.45
CA TYR A 205 1.49 16.35 -14.10
C TYR A 205 1.82 17.35 -12.98
N ILE A 206 1.58 18.62 -13.26
CA ILE A 206 1.71 19.73 -12.32
C ILE A 206 0.34 20.40 -12.24
N GLY A 207 -0.39 20.15 -11.16
CA GLY A 207 -1.76 20.61 -10.99
C GLY A 207 -2.30 20.24 -9.62
N LYS A 208 -3.63 20.14 -9.50
CA LYS A 208 -4.27 19.73 -8.24
C LYS A 208 -4.05 18.24 -7.99
N LEU A 209 -3.51 17.90 -6.83
CA LEU A 209 -3.17 16.53 -6.45
C LEU A 209 -4.22 15.88 -5.53
N ASP A 210 -5.48 16.35 -5.60
CA ASP A 210 -6.59 15.68 -4.94
C ASP A 210 -7.07 14.44 -5.72
N THR A 211 -7.80 13.55 -5.04
CA THR A 211 -8.22 12.26 -5.60
C THR A 211 -8.96 12.38 -6.93
N LYS A 212 -9.79 13.42 -7.12
CA LYS A 212 -10.58 13.57 -8.34
C LYS A 212 -9.72 14.00 -9.52
N SER A 213 -8.83 14.97 -9.30
CA SER A 213 -7.91 15.43 -10.34
C SER A 213 -6.94 14.33 -10.76
N VAL A 214 -6.43 13.55 -9.82
CA VAL A 214 -5.57 12.40 -10.11
C VAL A 214 -6.33 11.31 -10.87
N GLU A 215 -7.56 10.99 -10.45
CA GLU A 215 -8.38 9.99 -11.14
C GLU A 215 -8.66 10.41 -12.59
N SER A 216 -9.05 11.68 -12.81
CA SER A 216 -9.25 12.22 -14.17
C SER A 216 -7.99 12.08 -15.01
N PHE A 217 -6.83 12.48 -14.47
CA PHE A 217 -5.55 12.37 -15.18
C PHE A 217 -5.23 10.92 -15.60
N ILE A 218 -5.45 9.95 -14.71
CA ILE A 218 -5.23 8.52 -15.01
C ILE A 218 -6.19 8.05 -16.12
N VAL A 219 -7.46 8.44 -16.05
CA VAL A 219 -8.48 8.08 -17.05
C VAL A 219 -8.13 8.72 -18.40
N ASP A 220 -7.77 9.99 -18.43
CA ASP A 220 -7.40 10.71 -19.65
C ASP A 220 -6.18 10.10 -20.35
N ILE A 221 -5.21 9.58 -19.59
CA ILE A 221 -4.09 8.79 -20.16
C ILE A 221 -4.61 7.51 -20.80
N SER A 222 -5.50 6.78 -20.11
CA SER A 222 -6.04 5.50 -20.62
C SER A 222 -6.89 5.66 -21.88
N GLU A 223 -7.55 6.81 -22.03
CA GLU A 223 -8.34 7.17 -23.20
C GLU A 223 -7.49 7.78 -24.35
N GLY A 224 -6.22 8.10 -24.08
CA GLY A 224 -5.31 8.70 -25.06
C GLY A 224 -5.45 10.22 -25.20
N ASN A 225 -6.19 10.86 -24.29
CA ASN A 225 -6.37 12.32 -24.25
C ASN A 225 -5.09 13.04 -23.79
N VAL A 226 -4.24 12.36 -23.01
CA VAL A 226 -2.92 12.87 -22.60
C VAL A 226 -1.82 12.19 -23.41
N GLN A 227 -0.99 12.99 -24.08
CA GLN A 227 0.17 12.49 -24.80
C GLN A 227 1.36 12.27 -23.86
N PRO A 228 2.20 11.25 -24.10
CA PRO A 228 3.42 11.04 -23.33
C PRO A 228 4.40 12.20 -23.54
N TRP A 229 5.21 12.46 -22.54
CA TRP A 229 6.26 13.47 -22.57
C TRP A 229 7.28 13.21 -23.68
N ASP A 230 7.68 14.25 -24.39
CA ASP A 230 8.57 14.21 -25.55
C ASP A 230 10.06 14.12 -25.19
N GLY A 231 10.40 14.25 -23.91
CA GLY A 231 11.77 14.21 -23.41
C GLY A 231 12.57 15.50 -23.55
N GLN A 232 11.98 16.60 -24.03
CA GLN A 232 12.72 17.82 -24.37
C GLN A 232 12.72 18.86 -23.25
N SER A 233 11.55 19.19 -22.70
CA SER A 233 11.40 20.25 -21.70
C SER A 233 10.44 19.82 -20.59
N PRO A 234 10.65 20.26 -19.33
CA PRO A 234 9.70 19.98 -18.26
C PRO A 234 8.28 20.42 -18.64
N VAL A 235 7.28 19.69 -18.17
CA VAL A 235 5.89 20.08 -18.38
C VAL A 235 5.57 21.41 -17.70
N ALA A 236 4.69 22.20 -18.31
CA ALA A 236 4.16 23.41 -17.70
C ALA A 236 3.05 23.09 -16.67
N GLU A 237 2.74 24.06 -15.81
CA GLU A 237 1.58 23.99 -14.91
C GLU A 237 0.28 23.82 -15.72
N GLN A 238 -0.58 22.90 -15.26
CA GLN A 238 -1.88 22.64 -15.87
C GLN A 238 -2.97 23.33 -15.05
N ASP A 239 -3.55 24.38 -15.62
CA ASP A 239 -4.82 24.92 -15.13
C ASP A 239 -5.93 23.92 -15.47
N GLY A 240 -6.57 23.39 -14.43
CA GLY A 240 -7.55 22.30 -14.55
C GLY A 240 -8.63 22.58 -15.59
N VAL A 241 -8.79 21.62 -16.51
CA VAL A 241 -9.87 21.52 -17.50
C VAL A 241 -9.91 22.70 -18.48
N GLN A 242 -9.29 22.51 -19.65
CA GLN A 242 -9.69 23.27 -20.83
C GLN A 242 -11.17 22.99 -21.10
N SER A 243 -12.02 23.98 -20.81
CA SER A 243 -13.32 24.11 -21.45
C SER A 243 -13.09 24.00 -22.95
N VAL A 244 -13.70 23.00 -23.57
CA VAL A 244 -13.78 22.86 -25.02
C VAL A 244 -14.36 24.16 -25.57
N HIS A 245 -13.50 25.01 -26.12
CA HIS A 245 -13.92 26.12 -26.96
C HIS A 245 -14.28 25.52 -28.32
N ASP A 246 -15.54 25.15 -28.48
CA ASP A 246 -16.17 25.13 -29.79
C ASP A 246 -16.54 26.58 -30.12
N GLU A 247 -15.71 27.24 -30.92
CA GLU A 247 -16.18 28.36 -31.75
C GLU A 247 -15.77 28.15 -33.21
N LEU A 248 -16.84 28.08 -34.03
CA LEU A 248 -16.99 28.33 -35.47
C LEU A 248 -16.76 27.18 -36.45
#